data_AF-A0A1B1RZD6-F1
#
_entry.id   AF-A0A1B1RZD6-F1
#
_cell.length_a   1.000
_cell.length_b   1.000
_cell.length_c   1.000
_cell.angle_alpha   90.00
_cell.angle_beta   90.00
_cell.angle_gamma   90.00
#
_symmetry.space_group_name_H-M   'P 1'
#
loop_
_entity.id
_entity.type
_entity.pdbx_description
1 polymer ?
#
loop_
_entity_poly.entity_id
_entity_poly.type
_entity_poly.pdbx_seq_one_letter_code
_entity_poly.pdbx_strand_id
1 'polypeptide(L)'
;MEVKVRLLKNGYDKSDEFYEDFKENRTLNNDEYFTEETVSFPSNVPFPIYMGKGNEEQRKEQFLEAFKVLSENYISSERDIHLDEKAWHSFLVTHLREYMIEKYPIILENQKEFSNIVTKKFDWENYIYKCVLATEYVEDASSNSQEKLRYYNLIVDNLDLYNYIIKYEVFRNGDFLLKILNVVDELGISSIMKAKIKDRPELGKDERYGRRVIFELNKAYPVVMTPMLELEDLKEAVLKELGNYYDVSHIIRYL
;
A
#
# COMPACT_ATOMS: atom_id res chain seq x y z
N MET A 1 4.62 -23.61 -1.98
CA MET A 1 4.04 -24.57 -2.95
C MET A 1 3.06 -23.75 -3.76
N GLU A 2 3.17 -23.83 -5.08
CA GLU A 2 2.29 -23.10 -5.98
C GLU A 2 0.83 -23.58 -5.82
N VAL A 3 -0.12 -22.64 -5.84
CA VAL A 3 -1.55 -22.86 -5.61
C VAL A 3 -2.35 -22.30 -6.78
N LYS A 4 -3.25 -23.13 -7.31
CA LYS A 4 -4.15 -22.75 -8.40
C LYS A 4 -5.46 -22.21 -7.84
N VAL A 5 -5.84 -21.03 -8.32
CA VAL A 5 -7.02 -20.30 -7.86
C VAL A 5 -7.98 -20.13 -9.03
N ARG A 6 -9.20 -20.65 -8.92
CA ARG A 6 -10.26 -20.40 -9.89
C ARG A 6 -10.83 -19.00 -9.67
N LEU A 7 -10.92 -18.20 -10.73
CA LEU A 7 -11.33 -16.79 -10.63
C LEU A 7 -12.84 -16.65 -10.43
N LEU A 8 -13.23 -15.74 -9.55
CA LEU A 8 -14.62 -15.34 -9.33
C LEU A 8 -15.22 -14.61 -10.56
N LYS A 9 -16.51 -14.82 -10.83
CA LYS A 9 -17.26 -14.10 -11.88
C LYS A 9 -17.57 -12.68 -11.44
N ASN A 10 -17.62 -11.73 -12.37
CA ASN A 10 -17.98 -10.34 -12.06
C ASN A 10 -19.31 -10.25 -11.28
N GLY A 11 -19.33 -9.41 -10.22
CA GLY A 11 -20.52 -9.16 -9.41
C GLY A 11 -20.69 -10.06 -8.17
N TYR A 12 -19.73 -10.94 -7.88
CA TYR A 12 -19.74 -11.77 -6.64
C TYR A 12 -19.88 -10.92 -5.38
N ASP A 13 -19.29 -9.73 -5.36
CA ASP A 13 -19.24 -8.79 -4.24
C ASP A 13 -20.59 -8.15 -3.90
N LYS A 14 -21.57 -8.24 -4.81
CA LYS A 14 -22.93 -7.71 -4.64
C LYS A 14 -23.92 -8.78 -4.18
N SER A 15 -23.49 -10.03 -4.08
CA SER A 15 -24.35 -11.14 -3.67
C SER A 15 -24.33 -11.29 -2.16
N ASP A 16 -25.48 -11.11 -1.51
CA ASP A 16 -25.65 -11.43 -0.08
C ASP A 16 -25.47 -12.94 0.17
N GLU A 17 -25.84 -13.77 -0.81
CA GLU A 17 -25.68 -15.23 -0.76
C GLU A 17 -24.21 -15.64 -0.72
N PHE A 18 -23.33 -14.92 -1.43
CA PHE A 18 -21.90 -15.19 -1.44
C PHE A 18 -21.28 -15.08 -0.04
N TYR A 19 -21.74 -14.11 0.76
CA TYR A 19 -21.29 -13.93 2.13
C TYR A 19 -21.80 -15.02 3.08
N GLU A 20 -23.08 -15.39 2.96
CA GLU A 20 -23.62 -16.49 3.76
C GLU A 20 -22.92 -17.82 3.40
N ASP A 21 -22.64 -18.06 2.12
CA ASP A 21 -21.85 -19.21 1.70
C ASP A 21 -20.39 -19.15 2.17
N PHE A 22 -19.79 -17.95 2.28
CA PHE A 22 -18.48 -17.78 2.90
C PHE A 22 -18.52 -18.18 4.39
N LYS A 23 -19.51 -17.70 5.14
CA LYS A 23 -19.68 -18.04 6.57
C LYS A 23 -19.89 -19.52 6.79
N GLU A 24 -20.69 -20.16 5.95
CA GLU A 24 -21.07 -21.57 6.07
C GLU A 24 -20.11 -22.53 5.37
N ASN A 25 -18.99 -22.02 4.86
CA ASN A 25 -17.97 -22.80 4.14
C ASN A 25 -18.53 -23.54 2.91
N ARG A 26 -19.45 -22.89 2.19
CA ARG A 26 -20.09 -23.41 0.97
C ARG A 26 -19.62 -22.73 -0.31
N THR A 27 -18.81 -21.67 -0.24
CA THR A 27 -18.34 -20.93 -1.42
C THR A 27 -17.81 -21.84 -2.53
N LEU A 28 -16.96 -22.82 -2.19
CA LEU A 28 -16.37 -23.76 -3.16
C LEU A 28 -17.36 -24.76 -3.75
N ASN A 29 -18.51 -24.98 -3.10
CA ASN A 29 -19.54 -25.91 -3.57
C ASN A 29 -20.48 -25.26 -4.60
N ASN A 30 -20.40 -23.95 -4.79
CA ASN A 30 -21.23 -23.21 -5.73
C ASN A 30 -20.40 -22.78 -6.94
N ASP A 31 -20.44 -23.59 -8.00
CA ASP A 31 -19.74 -23.31 -9.27
C ASP A 31 -20.24 -22.04 -9.96
N GLU A 32 -21.43 -21.54 -9.61
CA GLU A 32 -21.94 -20.32 -10.23
C GLU A 32 -21.13 -19.07 -9.88
N TYR A 33 -20.38 -19.08 -8.77
CA TYR A 33 -19.50 -17.96 -8.39
C TYR A 33 -18.24 -17.86 -9.24
N PHE A 34 -17.87 -18.89 -9.99
CA PHE A 34 -16.55 -18.99 -10.60
C PHE A 34 -16.57 -19.07 -12.12
N THR A 35 -15.57 -18.48 -12.73
CA THR A 35 -15.23 -18.68 -14.14
C THR A 35 -14.45 -19.98 -14.33
N GLU A 36 -14.24 -20.40 -15.57
CA GLU A 36 -13.32 -21.51 -15.90
C GLU A 36 -11.83 -21.07 -15.86
N GLU A 37 -11.56 -19.77 -15.72
CA GLU A 37 -10.20 -19.25 -15.68
C GLU A 37 -9.54 -19.52 -14.32
N THR A 38 -8.27 -19.92 -14.36
CA THR A 38 -7.46 -20.13 -13.16
C THR A 38 -6.16 -19.35 -13.24
N VAL A 39 -5.78 -18.74 -12.13
CA VAL A 39 -4.48 -18.09 -11.94
C VAL A 39 -3.64 -18.89 -10.95
N SER A 40 -2.33 -18.68 -10.99
CA SER A 40 -1.39 -19.39 -10.14
C SER A 40 -0.73 -18.44 -9.14
N PHE A 41 -0.91 -18.71 -7.86
CA PHE A 41 -0.17 -18.02 -6.81
C PHE A 41 1.05 -18.88 -6.42
N PRO A 42 2.25 -18.29 -6.28
CA PRO A 42 3.48 -19.03 -5.96
C PRO A 42 3.46 -19.64 -4.54
N SER A 43 2.59 -19.15 -3.66
CA SER A 43 2.49 -19.57 -2.26
C SER A 43 1.08 -19.39 -1.71
N ASN A 44 0.81 -20.09 -0.60
CA ASN A 44 -0.39 -19.93 0.22
C ASN A 44 -0.07 -19.44 1.64
N VAL A 45 1.15 -18.96 1.88
CA VAL A 45 1.56 -18.46 3.20
C VAL A 45 0.76 -17.19 3.52
N PRO A 46 -0.06 -17.17 4.58
CA PRO A 46 -0.87 -16.01 4.90
C PRO A 46 -0.01 -14.85 5.40
N PHE A 47 -0.54 -13.64 5.26
CA PHE A 47 0.04 -12.41 5.78
C PHE A 47 -1.06 -11.46 6.25
N PRO A 48 -0.77 -10.45 7.09
CA PRO A 48 -1.78 -9.49 7.50
C PRO A 48 -2.38 -8.74 6.29
N ILE A 49 -3.69 -8.88 6.08
CA ILE A 49 -4.42 -8.25 4.96
C ILE A 49 -5.28 -7.05 5.37
N TYR A 50 -5.41 -6.81 6.66
CA TYR A 50 -6.13 -5.67 7.20
C TYR A 50 -5.42 -5.12 8.45
N MET A 51 -5.03 -3.85 8.37
CA MET A 51 -4.20 -3.17 9.38
C MET A 51 -4.88 -1.87 9.87
N GLY A 52 -6.21 -1.83 9.80
CA GLY A 52 -7.03 -0.69 10.24
C GLY A 52 -7.27 -0.63 11.75
N LYS A 53 -6.87 -1.67 12.49
CA LYS A 53 -7.05 -1.81 13.93
C LYS A 53 -5.70 -1.94 14.63
N GLY A 54 -5.67 -1.61 15.93
CA GLY A 54 -4.46 -1.67 16.76
C GLY A 54 -3.78 -0.31 16.93
N ASN A 55 -2.78 -0.27 17.81
CA ASN A 55 -1.97 0.92 18.03
C ASN A 55 -0.97 1.13 16.86
N GLU A 56 -0.17 2.20 16.91
CA GLU A 56 0.81 2.50 15.85
C GLU A 56 1.89 1.43 15.71
N GLU A 57 2.40 0.91 16.83
CA GLU A 57 3.43 -0.13 16.86
C GLU A 57 2.94 -1.45 16.25
N GLN A 58 1.75 -1.92 16.65
CA GLN A 58 1.10 -3.11 16.10
C GLN A 58 0.86 -2.99 14.59
N ARG A 59 0.44 -1.81 14.12
CA ARG A 59 0.25 -1.57 12.67
C ARG A 59 1.59 -1.63 11.95
N LYS A 60 2.64 -1.04 12.53
CA LYS A 60 3.99 -1.10 11.97
C LYS A 60 4.48 -2.54 11.83
N GLU A 61 4.34 -3.36 12.87
CA GLU A 61 4.68 -4.78 12.83
C GLU A 61 3.93 -5.53 11.73
N GLN A 62 2.61 -5.30 11.61
CA GLN A 62 1.79 -5.96 10.59
C GLN A 62 2.20 -5.59 9.17
N PHE A 63 2.54 -4.32 8.90
CA PHE A 63 3.04 -3.91 7.59
C PHE A 63 4.38 -4.58 7.27
N LEU A 64 5.32 -4.59 8.22
CA LEU A 64 6.62 -5.22 8.01
C LEU A 64 6.51 -6.74 7.82
N GLU A 65 5.61 -7.40 8.57
CA GLU A 65 5.28 -8.81 8.39
C GLU A 65 4.73 -9.06 6.98
N ALA A 66 3.78 -8.24 6.52
CA ALA A 66 3.21 -8.36 5.19
C ALA A 66 4.25 -8.18 4.09
N PHE A 67 5.11 -7.15 4.19
CA PHE A 67 6.18 -6.93 3.22
C PHE A 67 7.13 -8.11 3.12
N LYS A 68 7.55 -8.65 4.27
CA LYS A 68 8.43 -9.82 4.33
C LYS A 68 7.80 -11.03 3.65
N VAL A 69 6.55 -11.36 4.02
CA VAL A 69 5.87 -12.52 3.42
C VAL A 69 5.70 -12.32 1.92
N LEU A 70 5.29 -11.13 1.47
CA LEU A 70 5.13 -10.81 0.06
C LEU A 70 6.45 -10.94 -0.71
N SER A 71 7.56 -10.39 -0.20
CA SER A 71 8.87 -10.47 -0.86
C SER A 71 9.37 -11.91 -0.95
N GLU A 72 9.17 -12.71 0.10
CA GLU A 72 9.69 -14.08 0.17
C GLU A 72 8.82 -15.08 -0.62
N ASN A 73 7.52 -14.80 -0.79
CA ASN A 73 6.57 -15.81 -1.22
C ASN A 73 5.73 -15.45 -2.44
N TYR A 74 5.52 -14.17 -2.75
CA TYR A 74 4.53 -13.74 -3.75
C TYR A 74 5.13 -12.97 -4.92
N ILE A 75 6.08 -12.07 -4.68
CA ILE A 75 6.50 -11.09 -5.69
C ILE A 75 7.27 -11.67 -6.89
N SER A 76 7.71 -12.92 -6.79
CA SER A 76 8.38 -13.62 -7.88
C SER A 76 7.42 -14.12 -8.97
N SER A 77 6.10 -13.96 -8.80
CA SER A 77 5.10 -14.36 -9.80
C SER A 77 4.82 -13.31 -10.87
N GLU A 78 3.93 -13.64 -11.80
CA GLU A 78 3.52 -12.74 -12.87
C GLU A 78 2.88 -11.47 -12.29
N ARG A 79 3.43 -10.31 -12.69
CA ARG A 79 3.00 -8.99 -12.22
C ARG A 79 1.51 -8.72 -12.44
N ASP A 80 0.94 -9.29 -13.49
CA ASP A 80 -0.48 -9.14 -13.82
C ASP A 80 -1.39 -9.66 -12.70
N ILE A 81 -0.94 -10.66 -11.92
CA ILE A 81 -1.68 -11.22 -10.78
C ILE A 81 -1.57 -10.30 -9.56
N HIS A 82 -0.43 -9.64 -9.37
CA HIS A 82 -0.15 -8.84 -8.18
C HIS A 82 -1.15 -7.69 -7.99
N LEU A 83 -1.63 -7.12 -9.10
CA LEU A 83 -2.57 -6.00 -9.10
C LEU A 83 -4.00 -6.37 -9.56
N ASP A 84 -4.32 -7.67 -9.64
CA ASP A 84 -5.66 -8.14 -10.02
C ASP A 84 -6.57 -8.35 -8.79
N GLU A 85 -7.61 -7.51 -8.69
CA GLU A 85 -8.62 -7.57 -7.64
C GLU A 85 -9.28 -8.96 -7.52
N LYS A 86 -9.69 -9.53 -8.65
CA LYS A 86 -10.40 -10.81 -8.69
C LYS A 86 -9.46 -11.94 -8.30
N ALA A 87 -8.19 -11.91 -8.70
CA ALA A 87 -7.21 -12.90 -8.29
C ALA A 87 -7.07 -12.92 -6.77
N TRP A 88 -6.88 -11.75 -6.13
CA TRP A 88 -6.78 -11.66 -4.68
C TRP A 88 -8.07 -12.07 -3.97
N HIS A 89 -9.23 -11.54 -4.37
CA HIS A 89 -10.49 -11.91 -3.71
C HIS A 89 -10.80 -13.41 -3.86
N SER A 90 -10.52 -13.99 -5.03
CA SER A 90 -10.66 -15.43 -5.26
C SER A 90 -9.72 -16.22 -4.35
N PHE A 91 -8.45 -15.81 -4.25
CA PHE A 91 -7.46 -16.47 -3.42
C PHE A 91 -7.82 -16.41 -1.93
N LEU A 92 -8.28 -15.25 -1.46
CA LEU A 92 -8.73 -15.06 -0.08
C LEU A 92 -9.85 -16.03 0.29
N VAL A 93 -10.93 -16.07 -0.50
CA VAL A 93 -12.12 -16.89 -0.15
C VAL A 93 -11.91 -18.38 -0.33
N THR A 94 -10.96 -18.80 -1.18
CA THR A 94 -10.73 -20.22 -1.50
C THR A 94 -9.60 -20.84 -0.71
N HIS A 95 -8.53 -20.10 -0.40
CA HIS A 95 -7.32 -20.64 0.21
C HIS A 95 -6.99 -20.05 1.58
N LEU A 96 -7.41 -18.81 1.87
CA LEU A 96 -7.07 -18.11 3.12
C LEU A 96 -8.27 -17.92 4.06
N ARG A 97 -9.40 -18.60 3.81
CA ARG A 97 -10.63 -18.49 4.62
C ARG A 97 -10.38 -18.67 6.11
N GLU A 98 -9.79 -19.79 6.50
CA GLU A 98 -9.58 -20.11 7.93
C GLU A 98 -8.68 -19.09 8.60
N TYR A 99 -7.58 -18.69 7.92
CA TYR A 99 -6.70 -17.62 8.40
C TYR A 99 -7.47 -16.32 8.62
N MET A 100 -8.33 -15.92 7.67
CA MET A 100 -9.10 -14.68 7.79
C MET A 100 -10.08 -14.73 8.95
N ILE A 101 -10.76 -15.85 9.17
CA ILE A 101 -11.69 -16.02 10.29
C ILE A 101 -10.95 -15.97 11.63
N GLU A 102 -9.80 -16.63 11.73
CA GLU A 102 -8.98 -16.62 12.94
C GLU A 102 -8.42 -15.22 13.23
N LYS A 103 -7.85 -14.55 12.22
CA LYS A 103 -7.17 -13.25 12.38
C LYS A 103 -8.17 -12.09 12.47
N TYR A 104 -9.29 -12.18 11.77
CA TYR A 104 -10.29 -11.11 11.62
C TYR A 104 -11.71 -11.63 11.85
N PRO A 105 -12.06 -12.13 13.04
CA PRO A 105 -13.37 -12.74 13.31
C PRO A 105 -14.56 -11.81 13.03
N ILE A 106 -14.34 -10.49 13.05
CA ILE A 106 -15.34 -9.47 12.71
C ILE A 106 -15.95 -9.64 11.31
N ILE A 107 -15.24 -10.29 10.38
CA ILE A 107 -15.80 -10.55 9.03
C ILE A 107 -17.07 -11.41 9.08
N LEU A 108 -17.27 -12.18 10.15
CA LEU A 108 -18.46 -13.01 10.35
C LEU A 108 -19.65 -12.25 10.96
N GLU A 109 -19.47 -10.99 11.39
CA GLU A 109 -20.52 -10.22 12.04
C GLU A 109 -21.55 -9.66 11.06
N ASN A 110 -21.13 -9.17 9.90
CA ASN A 110 -22.02 -8.67 8.84
C ASN A 110 -21.32 -8.49 7.47
N GLN A 111 -22.12 -8.35 6.41
CA GLN A 111 -21.69 -8.11 5.03
C GLN A 111 -20.71 -6.94 4.89
N LYS A 112 -20.92 -5.86 5.64
CA LYS A 112 -20.10 -4.65 5.54
C LYS A 112 -18.68 -4.91 6.04
N GLU A 113 -18.53 -5.58 7.18
CA GLU A 113 -17.22 -5.93 7.72
C GLU A 113 -16.50 -6.95 6.82
N PHE A 114 -17.23 -7.94 6.29
CA PHE A 114 -16.73 -8.84 5.26
C PHE A 114 -16.22 -8.06 4.03
N SER A 115 -17.03 -7.15 3.50
CA SER A 115 -16.67 -6.37 2.30
C SER A 115 -15.52 -5.39 2.54
N ASN A 116 -15.35 -4.91 3.77
CA ASN A 116 -14.25 -4.01 4.12
C ASN A 116 -12.89 -4.72 4.25
N ILE A 117 -12.87 -6.05 4.35
CA ILE A 117 -11.65 -6.84 4.60
C ILE A 117 -11.39 -7.82 3.47
N VAL A 118 -12.39 -8.60 3.06
CA VAL A 118 -12.23 -9.74 2.14
C VAL A 118 -12.43 -9.34 0.68
N THR A 119 -13.47 -8.56 0.40
CA THR A 119 -13.81 -8.11 -0.97
C THR A 119 -13.63 -6.61 -1.15
N LYS A 120 -12.74 -5.99 -0.37
CA LYS A 120 -12.49 -4.54 -0.43
C LYS A 120 -11.92 -4.20 -1.79
N LYS A 121 -12.57 -3.29 -2.50
CA LYS A 121 -12.10 -2.73 -3.77
C LYS A 121 -10.58 -2.53 -3.78
N PHE A 122 -9.92 -3.03 -4.81
CA PHE A 122 -8.48 -3.11 -4.93
C PHE A 122 -7.90 -1.80 -5.45
N ASP A 123 -7.90 -0.80 -4.59
CA ASP A 123 -7.32 0.52 -4.86
C ASP A 123 -6.36 0.94 -3.73
N TRP A 124 -5.93 2.21 -3.77
CA TRP A 124 -4.99 2.77 -2.79
C TRP A 124 -5.46 2.68 -1.34
N GLU A 125 -6.73 2.36 -1.03
CA GLU A 125 -7.19 2.12 0.33
C GLU A 125 -7.02 0.67 0.79
N ASN A 126 -6.88 -0.28 -0.14
CA ASN A 126 -6.73 -1.70 0.14
C ASN A 126 -5.31 -2.01 0.67
N TYR A 127 -5.20 -2.75 1.77
CA TYR A 127 -3.92 -3.05 2.41
C TYR A 127 -3.07 -4.04 1.61
N ILE A 128 -3.67 -5.01 0.90
CA ILE A 128 -2.93 -5.90 0.01
C ILE A 128 -2.33 -5.07 -1.14
N TYR A 129 -3.13 -4.23 -1.80
CA TYR A 129 -2.65 -3.32 -2.85
C TYR A 129 -1.47 -2.45 -2.37
N LYS A 130 -1.59 -1.84 -1.19
CA LYS A 130 -0.51 -1.07 -0.55
C LYS A 130 0.74 -1.91 -0.33
N CYS A 131 0.59 -3.12 0.18
CA CYS A 131 1.75 -3.93 0.51
C CYS A 131 2.44 -4.47 -0.74
N VAL A 132 1.67 -4.92 -1.73
CA VAL A 132 2.19 -5.34 -3.03
C VAL A 132 3.02 -4.24 -3.69
N LEU A 133 2.48 -3.01 -3.80
CA LEU A 133 3.23 -1.91 -4.40
C LEU A 133 4.50 -1.56 -3.63
N ALA A 134 4.43 -1.50 -2.30
CA ALA A 134 5.58 -1.21 -1.46
C ALA A 134 6.68 -2.27 -1.64
N THR A 135 6.30 -3.55 -1.63
CA THR A 135 7.21 -4.66 -1.88
C THR A 135 7.79 -4.58 -3.29
N GLU A 136 6.99 -4.34 -4.34
CA GLU A 136 7.50 -4.25 -5.72
C GLU A 136 8.56 -3.16 -5.85
N TYR A 137 8.25 -1.96 -5.35
CA TYR A 137 9.18 -0.84 -5.45
C TYR A 137 10.49 -1.09 -4.70
N VAL A 138 10.44 -1.73 -3.54
CA VAL A 138 11.64 -2.01 -2.75
C VAL A 138 12.47 -3.14 -3.34
N GLU A 139 11.81 -4.20 -3.83
CA GLU A 139 12.49 -5.35 -4.44
C GLU A 139 13.12 -4.99 -5.79
N ASP A 140 12.50 -4.11 -6.58
CA ASP A 140 13.05 -3.59 -7.84
C ASP A 140 14.24 -2.64 -7.63
N ALA A 141 14.26 -1.89 -6.51
CA ALA A 141 15.23 -0.82 -6.30
C ALA A 141 16.57 -1.29 -5.72
N SER A 142 16.60 -2.42 -5.01
CA SER A 142 17.84 -2.91 -4.38
C SER A 142 17.88 -4.43 -4.34
N SER A 143 19.07 -5.01 -4.47
CA SER A 143 19.31 -6.43 -4.16
C SER A 143 19.82 -6.64 -2.73
N ASN A 144 20.09 -5.58 -1.97
CA ASN A 144 20.68 -5.64 -0.64
C ASN A 144 19.59 -5.73 0.45
N SER A 145 19.59 -6.80 1.24
CA SER A 145 18.57 -7.04 2.28
C SER A 145 18.53 -5.97 3.38
N GLN A 146 19.66 -5.35 3.74
CA GLN A 146 19.68 -4.27 4.74
C GLN A 146 19.05 -3.00 4.18
N GLU A 147 19.32 -2.69 2.91
CA GLU A 147 18.73 -1.54 2.25
C GLU A 147 17.22 -1.73 2.05
N LYS A 148 16.78 -2.93 1.65
CA LYS A 148 15.36 -3.28 1.58
C LYS A 148 14.64 -3.07 2.91
N LEU A 149 15.24 -3.57 4.00
CA LEU A 149 14.70 -3.37 5.34
C LEU A 149 14.63 -1.89 5.71
N ARG A 150 15.63 -1.08 5.33
CA ARG A 150 15.59 0.38 5.52
C ARG A 150 14.41 0.99 4.77
N TYR A 151 14.21 0.68 3.49
CA TYR A 151 13.09 1.22 2.72
C TYR A 151 11.73 0.78 3.26
N TYR A 152 11.59 -0.48 3.67
CA TYR A 152 10.37 -0.95 4.34
C TYR A 152 10.05 -0.14 5.59
N ASN A 153 11.05 0.15 6.42
CA ASN A 153 10.86 1.02 7.59
C ASN A 153 10.50 2.45 7.18
N LEU A 154 11.17 3.04 6.19
CA LEU A 154 10.86 4.39 5.70
C LEU A 154 9.42 4.51 5.18
N ILE A 155 8.91 3.50 4.47
CA ILE A 155 7.52 3.47 4.00
C ILE A 155 6.56 3.44 5.19
N VAL A 156 6.80 2.57 6.18
CA VAL A 156 5.92 2.44 7.35
C VAL A 156 5.94 3.69 8.23
N ASP A 157 7.11 4.29 8.42
CA ASP A 157 7.24 5.51 9.23
C ASP A 157 6.64 6.74 8.53
N ASN A 158 6.35 6.65 7.23
CA ASN A 158 5.81 7.71 6.39
C ASN A 158 4.53 7.30 5.62
N LEU A 159 3.69 6.43 6.20
CA LEU A 159 2.48 5.91 5.55
C LEU A 159 1.54 6.98 4.98
N ASP A 160 1.41 8.15 5.60
CA ASP A 160 0.57 9.23 5.08
C ASP A 160 1.06 9.72 3.71
N LEU A 161 2.37 9.93 3.59
CA LEU A 161 3.02 10.36 2.36
C LEU A 161 2.98 9.25 1.31
N TYR A 162 3.28 8.01 1.72
CA TYR A 162 3.18 6.84 0.87
C TYR A 162 1.77 6.69 0.27
N ASN A 163 0.72 6.72 1.13
CA ASN A 163 -0.67 6.63 0.70
C ASN A 163 -1.04 7.76 -0.27
N TYR A 164 -0.53 8.97 -0.05
CA TYR A 164 -0.78 10.10 -0.95
C TYR A 164 -0.15 9.88 -2.33
N ILE A 165 1.09 9.40 -2.38
CA ILE A 165 1.81 9.09 -3.63
C ILE A 165 1.08 7.98 -4.39
N ILE A 166 0.73 6.86 -3.73
CA ILE A 166 0.06 5.77 -4.44
C ILE A 166 -1.41 6.04 -4.77
N LYS A 167 -2.03 7.06 -4.17
CA LYS A 167 -3.42 7.42 -4.47
C LYS A 167 -3.58 7.94 -5.90
N TYR A 168 -2.67 8.79 -6.36
CA TYR A 168 -2.78 9.44 -7.67
C TYR A 168 -1.86 8.74 -8.68
N GLU A 169 -2.44 8.32 -9.80
CA GLU A 169 -1.71 7.60 -10.86
C GLU A 169 -0.46 8.34 -11.34
N VAL A 170 -0.53 9.67 -11.43
CA VAL A 170 0.59 10.52 -11.84
C VAL A 170 1.81 10.42 -10.91
N PHE A 171 1.63 10.00 -9.65
CA PHE A 171 2.70 9.87 -8.66
C PHE A 171 3.12 8.41 -8.42
N ARG A 172 2.37 7.42 -8.95
CA ARG A 172 2.62 5.98 -8.73
C ARG A 172 3.88 5.51 -9.47
N ASN A 173 5.04 5.84 -8.90
CA ASN A 173 6.34 5.46 -9.42
C ASN A 173 7.28 5.10 -8.25
N GLY A 174 7.89 3.92 -8.30
CA GLY A 174 8.75 3.41 -7.24
C GLY A 174 10.00 4.25 -7.01
N ASP A 175 10.69 4.66 -8.08
CA ASP A 175 11.88 5.51 -8.00
C ASP A 175 11.56 6.86 -7.33
N PHE A 176 10.45 7.50 -7.74
CA PHE A 176 10.00 8.73 -7.11
C PHE A 176 9.67 8.56 -5.63
N LEU A 177 8.93 7.53 -5.27
CA LEU A 177 8.62 7.25 -3.87
C LEU A 177 9.90 7.09 -3.04
N LEU A 178 10.83 6.24 -3.47
CA LEU A 178 12.03 5.92 -2.70
C LEU A 178 13.00 7.10 -2.62
N LYS A 179 13.17 7.87 -3.70
CA LYS A 179 13.96 9.12 -3.67
C LYS A 179 13.36 10.15 -2.71
N ILE A 180 12.04 10.36 -2.74
CA ILE A 180 11.38 11.25 -1.77
C ILE A 180 11.60 10.76 -0.35
N LEU A 181 11.44 9.45 -0.08
CA LEU A 181 11.68 8.90 1.25
C LEU A 181 13.13 9.06 1.72
N ASN A 182 14.11 8.90 0.82
CA ASN A 182 15.52 9.19 1.10
C ASN A 182 15.73 10.66 1.47
N VAL A 183 15.16 11.60 0.71
CA VAL A 183 15.25 13.03 1.04
C VAL A 183 14.62 13.33 2.42
N VAL A 184 13.47 12.72 2.71
CA VAL A 184 12.79 12.89 4.00
C VAL A 184 13.64 12.38 5.17
N ASP A 185 14.29 11.23 4.97
CA ASP A 185 15.19 10.60 5.94
C ASP A 185 16.46 11.44 6.17
N GLU A 186 17.16 11.79 5.09
CA GLU A 186 18.43 12.51 5.14
C GLU A 186 18.29 13.94 5.69
N LEU A 187 17.16 14.61 5.42
CA LEU A 187 16.85 15.91 6.00
C LEU A 187 16.25 15.83 7.42
N GLY A 188 15.89 14.64 7.90
CA GLY A 188 15.25 14.45 9.20
C GLY A 188 13.85 15.09 9.33
N ILE A 189 13.12 15.22 8.22
CA ILE A 189 11.86 16.01 8.15
C ILE A 189 10.58 15.17 8.22
N SER A 190 10.65 13.87 8.52
CA SER A 190 9.48 12.97 8.56
C SER A 190 8.34 13.50 9.43
N SER A 191 8.65 14.03 10.63
CA SER A 191 7.64 14.60 11.53
C SER A 191 6.93 15.82 10.94
N ILE A 192 7.66 16.68 10.23
CA ILE A 192 7.14 17.87 9.55
C ILE A 192 6.25 17.45 8.39
N MET A 193 6.73 16.53 7.54
CA MET A 193 5.99 16.05 6.36
C MET A 193 4.63 15.43 6.72
N LYS A 194 4.53 14.81 7.90
CA LYS A 194 3.29 14.23 8.44
C LYS A 194 2.37 15.26 9.11
N ALA A 195 2.88 16.42 9.51
CA ALA A 195 2.12 17.39 10.30
C ALA A 195 1.04 18.10 9.48
N LYS A 196 -0.05 18.46 10.16
CA LYS A 196 -1.15 19.24 9.56
C LYS A 196 -0.77 20.71 9.44
N ILE A 197 -1.20 21.34 8.36
CA ILE A 197 -1.15 22.79 8.17
C ILE A 197 -2.40 23.37 8.85
N LYS A 198 -2.22 24.17 9.89
CA LYS A 198 -3.33 24.67 10.74
C LYS A 198 -3.63 26.15 10.53
N ASP A 199 -2.68 26.87 10.00
CA ASP A 199 -2.62 28.32 9.85
C ASP A 199 -2.99 28.80 8.44
N ARG A 200 -3.35 27.87 7.53
CA ARG A 200 -3.69 28.12 6.12
C ARG A 200 -5.04 27.49 5.74
N PRO A 201 -6.18 27.98 6.28
CA PRO A 201 -7.49 27.36 6.08
C PRO A 201 -7.97 27.39 4.61
N GLU A 202 -7.44 28.31 3.81
CA GLU A 202 -7.76 28.44 2.39
C GLU A 202 -7.25 27.27 1.53
N LEU A 203 -6.29 26.48 2.04
CA LEU A 203 -5.78 25.31 1.34
C LEU A 203 -6.75 24.12 1.39
N GLY A 204 -7.68 24.12 2.36
CA GLY A 204 -8.66 23.06 2.55
C GLY A 204 -8.61 22.43 3.94
N LYS A 205 -9.39 21.36 4.11
CA LYS A 205 -9.49 20.61 5.37
C LYS A 205 -8.50 19.44 5.34
N ASP A 206 -7.79 19.24 6.45
CA ASP A 206 -6.84 18.13 6.64
C ASP A 206 -5.60 18.15 5.72
N GLU A 207 -5.14 19.36 5.39
CA GLU A 207 -3.91 19.56 4.63
C GLU A 207 -2.68 19.26 5.46
N ARG A 208 -1.67 18.66 4.82
CA ARG A 208 -0.40 18.28 5.43
C ARG A 208 0.76 18.75 4.58
N TYR A 209 1.87 19.11 5.23
CA TYR A 209 3.04 19.66 4.55
C TYR A 209 3.56 18.73 3.44
N GLY A 210 3.72 17.44 3.72
CA GLY A 210 4.24 16.50 2.74
C GLY A 210 3.37 16.36 1.49
N ARG A 211 2.05 16.34 1.64
CA ARG A 211 1.12 16.28 0.51
C ARG A 211 1.24 17.51 -0.39
N ARG A 212 1.44 18.69 0.22
CA ARG A 212 1.63 19.96 -0.52
C ARG A 212 2.97 20.00 -1.22
N VAL A 213 4.04 19.54 -0.58
CA VAL A 213 5.36 19.39 -1.21
C VAL A 213 5.27 18.51 -2.44
N ILE A 214 4.67 17.31 -2.36
CA ILE A 214 4.53 16.41 -3.52
C ILE A 214 3.69 17.07 -4.64
N PHE A 215 2.61 17.75 -4.28
CA PHE A 215 1.75 18.42 -5.23
C PHE A 215 2.48 19.56 -5.98
N GLU A 216 3.22 20.40 -5.27
CA GLU A 216 3.98 21.49 -5.89
C GLU A 216 5.19 20.97 -6.69
N LEU A 217 5.89 19.95 -6.18
CA LEU A 217 6.99 19.31 -6.88
C LEU A 217 6.53 18.80 -8.25
N ASN A 218 5.40 18.12 -8.35
CA ASN A 218 4.94 17.62 -9.65
C ASN A 218 4.58 18.73 -10.66
N LYS A 219 4.28 19.96 -10.22
CA LYS A 219 4.08 21.09 -11.14
C LYS A 219 5.40 21.61 -11.70
N ALA A 220 6.43 21.66 -10.86
CA ALA A 220 7.75 22.17 -11.23
C ALA A 220 8.61 21.10 -11.93
N TYR A 221 8.52 19.86 -11.45
CA TYR A 221 9.25 18.68 -11.85
C TYR A 221 8.28 17.50 -11.94
N PRO A 222 7.66 17.29 -13.11
CA PRO A 222 6.75 16.17 -13.31
C PRO A 222 7.38 14.86 -12.85
N VAL A 223 6.64 14.02 -12.12
CA VAL A 223 7.16 12.76 -11.54
C VAL A 223 7.85 11.88 -12.58
N VAL A 224 7.43 11.94 -13.85
CA VAL A 224 8.07 11.22 -14.96
C VAL A 224 9.55 11.56 -15.18
N MET A 225 9.99 12.74 -14.72
CA MET A 225 11.38 13.20 -14.81
C MET A 225 12.23 12.80 -13.60
N THR A 226 11.63 12.21 -12.55
CA THR A 226 12.33 11.84 -11.32
C THR A 226 13.59 10.98 -11.53
N PRO A 227 13.62 10.02 -12.47
CA PRO A 227 14.84 9.24 -12.72
C PRO A 227 16.05 10.10 -13.09
N MET A 228 15.82 11.29 -13.68
CA MET A 228 16.86 12.22 -14.12
C MET A 228 17.29 13.22 -13.03
N LEU A 229 16.58 13.27 -11.90
CA LEU A 229 16.92 14.15 -10.79
C LEU A 229 17.90 13.46 -9.86
N GLU A 230 19.05 14.10 -9.65
CA GLU A 230 19.99 13.73 -8.61
C GLU A 230 19.38 13.99 -7.23
N LEU A 231 19.83 13.22 -6.24
CA LEU A 231 19.25 13.28 -4.90
C LEU A 231 19.42 14.66 -4.26
N GLU A 232 20.57 15.31 -4.47
CA GLU A 232 20.83 16.66 -3.95
C GLU A 232 19.92 17.71 -4.57
N ASP A 233 19.73 17.69 -5.90
CA ASP A 233 18.78 18.59 -6.58
C ASP A 233 17.35 18.40 -6.05
N LEU A 234 16.97 17.15 -5.77
CA LEU A 234 15.68 16.82 -5.19
C LEU A 234 15.54 17.35 -3.75
N LYS A 235 16.60 17.31 -2.93
CA LYS A 235 16.59 17.93 -1.59
C LYS A 235 16.33 19.42 -1.68
N GLU A 236 17.05 20.12 -2.56
CA GLU A 236 16.85 21.55 -2.77
C GLU A 236 15.42 21.86 -3.21
N ALA A 237 14.88 21.08 -4.16
CA ALA A 237 13.50 21.22 -4.62
C ALA A 237 12.49 20.97 -3.49
N VAL A 238 12.67 19.92 -2.69
CA VAL A 238 11.81 19.61 -1.53
C VAL A 238 11.83 20.75 -0.52
N LEU A 239 12.99 21.29 -0.18
CA LEU A 239 13.12 22.39 0.78
C LEU A 239 12.53 23.69 0.26
N LYS A 240 12.70 23.99 -1.02
CA LYS A 240 12.07 25.13 -1.68
C LYS A 240 10.54 25.04 -1.57
N GLU A 241 9.96 23.91 -1.93
CA GLU A 241 8.51 23.73 -1.88
C GLU A 241 7.97 23.66 -0.44
N LEU A 242 8.73 23.09 0.49
CA LEU A 242 8.39 23.11 1.92
C LEU A 242 8.43 24.53 2.49
N GLY A 243 9.40 25.35 2.05
CA GLY A 243 9.58 26.76 2.43
C GLY A 243 8.37 27.65 2.13
N ASN A 244 7.50 27.25 1.19
CA ASN A 244 6.24 27.95 0.91
C ASN A 244 5.22 27.85 2.05
N TYR A 245 5.40 26.88 2.96
CA TYR A 245 4.45 26.55 4.02
C TYR A 245 5.08 26.48 5.41
N TYR A 246 6.39 26.26 5.52
CA TYR A 246 7.08 26.00 6.78
C TYR A 246 8.45 26.71 6.82
N ASP A 247 8.85 27.21 7.99
CA ASP A 247 10.18 27.84 8.15
C ASP A 247 11.29 26.79 8.14
N VAL A 248 11.95 26.66 6.98
CA VAL A 248 13.05 25.71 6.74
C VAL A 248 14.42 26.24 7.17
N SER A 249 14.52 27.44 7.76
CA SER A 249 15.79 28.08 8.10
C SER A 249 16.66 27.24 9.04
N HIS A 250 16.04 26.43 9.90
CA HIS A 250 16.75 25.54 10.82
C HIS A 250 17.22 24.23 10.16
N ILE A 251 16.66 23.86 9.01
CA ILE A 251 17.06 22.66 8.25
C ILE A 251 18.24 23.01 7.35
N ILE A 252 18.14 24.14 6.62
CA ILE A 252 19.17 24.61 5.68
C ILE A 252 20.52 24.86 6.37
N ARG A 253 20.54 25.22 7.65
CA ARG A 253 21.79 25.45 8.40
C ARG A 253 22.68 24.20 8.55
N TYR A 254 22.15 23.02 8.25
CA TYR A 254 22.85 21.75 8.38
C TYR A 254 23.10 21.04 7.04
N LEU A 255 22.78 21.71 5.92
CA LEU A 255 23.22 21.36 4.56
C LEU A 255 24.52 22.11 4.24
#